data_AF-A0A2P4QMQ1-F1
#
_entry.id   AF-A0A2P4QMQ1-F1
#
_cell.length_a   1.000
_cell.length_b   1.000
_cell.length_c   1.000
_cell.angle_alpha   90.00
_cell.angle_beta   90.00
_cell.angle_gamma   90.00
#
_symmetry.space_group_name_H-M   'P 1'
#
loop_
_entity.id
_entity.type
_entity.pdbx_description
1 polymer ?
#
loop_
_entity_poly.entity_id
_entity_poly.type
_entity_poly.pdbx_seq_one_letter_code
_entity_poly.pdbx_strand_id
1 'polypeptide(L)' 'LEILSSNRPEDQKKRFACPICNRCFARKFNMQTHQTTHDVDRVKPFVCNYPDCDHSFTRKHDLKRHIYGIH' A
#
# COMPACT_ATOMS: atom_id res chain seq x y z
N LEU A 1 -18.29 -11.50 38.93
CA LEU A 1 -17.88 -10.40 38.02
C LEU A 1 -16.60 -10.83 37.32
N GLU A 2 -16.72 -11.69 36.31
CA GLU A 2 -15.59 -12.04 35.46
C GLU A 2 -15.87 -11.41 34.10
N ILE A 3 -15.44 -10.15 33.97
CA ILE A 3 -15.35 -9.53 32.66
C ILE A 3 -14.23 -10.31 31.97
N LEU A 4 -14.60 -11.19 31.02
CA LEU A 4 -13.70 -11.67 29.99
C LEU A 4 -13.27 -10.44 29.19
N SER A 5 -12.31 -9.71 29.76
CA SER A 5 -11.69 -8.56 29.13
C SER A 5 -11.08 -9.10 27.87
N SER A 6 -11.63 -8.66 26.74
CA SER A 6 -11.24 -9.06 25.41
C SER A 6 -9.73 -8.96 25.29
N ASN A 7 -9.05 -10.10 25.37
CA ASN A 7 -7.69 -10.26 24.90
C ASN A 7 -7.75 -10.13 23.38
N ARG A 8 -7.83 -8.89 22.89
CA ARG A 8 -7.51 -8.58 21.50
C ARG A 8 -5.98 -8.59 21.46
N PRO A 9 -5.32 -9.53 20.76
CA PRO A 9 -3.89 -9.45 20.62
C PRO A 9 -3.60 -8.23 19.75
N GLU A 10 -3.16 -7.13 20.37
CA GLU A 10 -2.66 -5.95 19.69
C GLU A 10 -1.35 -6.25 18.91
N ASP A 11 -0.74 -7.41 19.16
CA ASP A 11 0.59 -7.74 18.65
C ASP A 11 0.66 -8.74 17.48
N GLN A 12 -0.48 -9.20 16.93
CA GLN A 12 -0.47 -10.29 15.93
C GLN A 12 -1.08 -9.98 14.56
N LYS A 13 -1.30 -8.71 14.22
CA LYS A 13 -1.96 -8.32 12.96
C LYS A 13 -1.06 -7.77 11.85
N LYS A 14 0.23 -7.53 12.09
CA LYS A 14 1.20 -7.19 11.02
C LYS A 14 2.15 -8.37 10.76
N ARG A 15 1.65 -9.40 10.09
CA ARG A 15 2.37 -10.68 9.88
C ARG A 15 3.39 -10.66 8.74
N PHE A 16 3.40 -9.64 7.89
CA PHE A 16 4.21 -9.63 6.67
C PHE A 16 5.25 -8.51 6.74
N ALA A 17 6.47 -8.87 7.13
CA ALA A 17 7.61 -7.95 7.15
C ALA A 17 8.25 -7.87 5.75
N CYS A 18 8.67 -6.66 5.37
CA CYS A 18 9.51 -6.46 4.20
C CYS A 18 10.92 -7.01 4.49
N PRO A 19 11.48 -7.91 3.67
CA PRO A 19 12.81 -8.46 3.91
C PRO A 19 13.94 -7.44 3.71
N ILE A 20 13.66 -6.27 3.11
CA ILE A 20 14.67 -5.25 2.81
C ILE A 20 14.76 -4.20 3.94
N CYS A 21 13.63 -3.81 4.53
CA CYS A 21 13.58 -2.74 5.54
C CYS A 21 12.81 -3.08 6.81
N ASN A 22 12.38 -4.34 6.99
CA ASN A 22 11.64 -4.85 8.15
C ASN A 22 10.30 -4.14 8.45
N ARG A 23 9.80 -3.30 7.54
CA ARG A 23 8.48 -2.67 7.68
C ARG A 23 7.37 -3.74 7.63
N CYS A 24 6.48 -3.74 8.62
CA CYS A 24 5.42 -4.75 8.72
C CYS A 24 4.09 -4.27 8.14
N PHE A 25 3.40 -5.17 7.44
CA PHE A 25 2.12 -4.94 6.79
C PHE A 25 1.05 -5.92 7.28
N ALA A 26 -0.20 -5.48 7.29
CA ALA A 26 -1.34 -6.30 7.69
C ALA A 26 -1.72 -7.38 6.67
N ARG A 27 -1.30 -7.25 5.40
CA ARG A 27 -1.63 -8.17 4.31
C ARG A 27 -0.39 -8.45 3.46
N LYS A 28 -0.24 -9.70 2.99
CA LYS A 28 0.90 -10.14 2.18
C LYS A 28 1.06 -9.33 0.90
N PHE A 29 -0.04 -9.08 0.18
CA PHE A 29 0.00 -8.32 -1.07
C PHE A 29 0.47 -6.87 -0.85
N ASN A 30 0.17 -6.26 0.30
CA ASN A 30 0.64 -4.91 0.62
C ASN A 30 2.15 -4.88 0.82
N MET A 31 2.71 -5.87 1.51
CA MET A 31 4.15 -6.04 1.67
C MET A 31 4.82 -6.28 0.31
N GLN A 32 4.31 -7.21 -0.51
CA GLN A 32 4.87 -7.49 -1.84
C GLN A 32 4.87 -6.25 -2.73
N THR A 33 3.76 -5.52 -2.75
CA THR A 33 3.69 -4.30 -3.57
C THR A 33 4.54 -3.17 -2.98
N HIS A 34 4.82 -3.18 -1.66
CA HIS A 34 5.81 -2.30 -1.07
C HIS A 34 7.25 -2.68 -1.48
N GLN A 35 7.56 -3.95 -1.72
CA GLN A 35 8.92 -4.33 -2.17
C GLN A 35 9.31 -3.59 -3.47
N THR A 36 8.34 -3.30 -4.35
CA THR A 36 8.57 -2.47 -5.56
C THR A 36 9.05 -1.04 -5.28
N THR A 37 8.92 -0.54 -4.04
CA THR A 37 9.46 0.78 -3.66
C THR A 37 10.95 0.75 -3.36
N HIS A 38 11.55 -0.44 -3.23
CA HIS A 38 13.00 -0.60 -3.10
C HIS A 38 13.69 -0.71 -4.46
N ASP A 39 12.92 -0.83 -5.55
CA ASP A 39 13.44 -0.76 -6.91
C ASP A 39 13.79 0.69 -7.25
N VAL A 40 15.04 0.91 -7.65
CA VAL A 40 15.56 2.23 -8.05
C VAL A 40 14.93 2.67 -9.37
N ASP A 41 14.58 1.72 -10.25
CA ASP A 41 14.00 1.98 -11.57
C ASP A 41 12.48 1.78 -11.58
N ARG A 42 11.83 2.12 -10.45
CA ARG A 42 10.40 1.89 -10.24
C ARG A 42 9.55 2.53 -11.35
N VAL A 43 9.02 1.69 -12.23
CA VAL A 43 8.16 2.11 -13.33
C VAL A 43 6.79 2.55 -12.80
N LYS A 44 6.26 3.64 -13.35
CA LYS A 44 4.89 4.14 -13.11
C LYS A 44 4.07 4.02 -14.39
N PRO A 45 3.64 2.79 -14.77
CA PRO A 45 3.03 2.55 -16.07
C PRO A 45 1.61 3.14 -16.19
N PHE A 46 1.01 3.59 -15.09
CA PHE A 46 -0.35 4.14 -15.09
C PHE A 46 -0.29 5.67 -15.09
N VAL A 47 -0.33 6.25 -16.28
CA VAL A 47 -0.27 7.71 -16.50
C VAL A 47 -1.70 8.29 -16.51
N CYS A 48 -1.87 9.49 -15.93
CA CYS A 48 -3.13 10.24 -16.05
C CYS A 48 -3.33 10.70 -17.49
N ASN A 49 -4.56 10.55 -17.99
CA ASN A 49 -4.91 10.90 -19.37
C ASN A 49 -5.62 12.25 -19.50
N TYR A 50 -5.80 12.97 -18.39
CA TYR A 50 -6.37 14.31 -18.43
C TYR A 50 -5.35 15.32 -18.97
N PRO A 51 -5.79 16.26 -19.82
CA PRO A 51 -4.91 17.35 -20.26
C PRO A 51 -4.41 18.14 -19.05
N ASP A 52 -3.17 18.63 -19.15
CA ASP A 52 -2.47 19.38 -18.10
C ASP A 52 -2.22 18.61 -16.79
N CYS A 53 -2.25 17.26 -16.83
CA CYS A 53 -1.93 16.41 -15.69
C CYS A 53 -0.81 15.40 -15.99
N ASP A 54 0.37 15.64 -15.40
CA ASP A 54 1.57 14.80 -15.59
C ASP A 54 1.72 13.70 -14.52
N HIS A 55 0.67 13.42 -13.75
CA HIS A 55 0.75 12.43 -12.69
C HIS A 55 0.76 11.00 -13.24
N SER A 56 1.71 10.20 -12.74
CA SER A 56 1.82 8.78 -13.01
C SER A 56 1.89 7.96 -11.72
N PHE A 57 1.41 6.73 -11.79
CA PHE A 57 1.23 5.85 -10.64
C PHE A 57 1.78 4.46 -10.93
N THR A 58 2.22 3.78 -9.87
CA THR A 58 2.68 2.38 -9.94
C THR A 58 1.51 1.40 -9.93
N ARG A 59 0.31 1.82 -9.54
CA ARG A 59 -0.87 0.93 -9.43
C ARG A 59 -2.09 1.58 -10.06
N LYS A 60 -2.88 0.75 -10.76
CA LYS A 60 -4.13 1.17 -11.42
C LYS A 60 -5.15 1.77 -10.45
N HIS A 61 -5.26 1.24 -9.23
CA HIS A 61 -6.21 1.78 -8.24
C HIS A 61 -5.82 3.18 -7.74
N ASP A 62 -4.51 3.48 -7.68
CA ASP A 62 -4.03 4.81 -7.31
C ASP A 62 -4.37 5.83 -8.40
N LEU A 63 -4.17 5.48 -9.68
CA LEU A 63 -4.61 6.29 -10.83
C LEU A 63 -6.13 6.54 -10.79
N LYS A 64 -6.94 5.49 -10.59
CA LYS A 64 -8.40 5.65 -10.50
C LYS A 64 -8.81 6.63 -9.41
N ARG A 65 -8.25 6.47 -8.20
CA ARG A 65 -8.53 7.38 -7.08
C ARG A 65 -8.11 8.81 -7.40
N HIS A 66 -6.96 9.00 -8.05
CA HIS A 66 -6.52 10.32 -8.48
C HIS A 66 -7.52 10.94 -9.45
N ILE A 67 -7.93 10.21 -10.49
CA ILE A 67 -8.93 10.69 -11.45
C ILE A 67 -10.21 11.07 -10.69
N TYR A 68 -10.84 10.16 -9.95
CA TYR A 68 -12.11 10.44 -9.26
C TYR A 68 -12.06 11.52 -8.17
N GLY A 69 -10.87 11.83 -7.64
CA GLY A 69 -10.72 12.78 -6.54
C GLY A 69 -10.26 14.17 -6.97
N ILE A 70 -9.65 14.29 -8.14
CA ILE A 70 -9.01 15.52 -8.62
C ILE A 70 -9.64 16.04 -9.91
N HIS A 71 -10.13 15.15 -10.77
CA HIS A 71 -10.74 15.47 -12.07
C HIS A 71 -12.23 15.10 -12.10
#